data_AF-X0WP42-F1
#
_entry.id   AF-X0WP42-F1
#
_cell.length_a   1.000
_cell.length_b   1.000
_cell.length_c   1.000
_cell.angle_alpha   90.00
_cell.angle_beta   90.00
_cell.angle_gamma   90.00
#
_symmetry.space_group_name_H-M   'P 1'
#
loop_
_entity.id
_entity.type
_entity.pdbx_description
1 polymer ?
#
loop_
_entity_poly.entity_id
_entity_poly.type
_entity_poly.pdbx_seq_one_letter_code
_entity_poly.pdbx_strand_id
1 'polypeptide(L)'
;MRILNMFKRTKAQEKPYRALMALWGRSPIWTEIEIKKLAEEGFKNCMTVFACVSLLSKGAAGIPWQLFKLPVSKTAKKEEMFQHPLLDRIHRPNPMCG
;
A
#
# COMPACT_ATOMS: atom_id res chain seq x y z
N MET A 1 2.73 -4.41 52.31
CA MET A 1 2.70 -4.77 50.88
C MET A 1 1.73 -3.86 50.11
N ARG A 2 2.02 -2.55 50.09
CA ARG A 2 1.76 -1.69 48.91
C ARG A 2 2.74 -2.13 47.81
N ILE A 3 2.57 -1.65 46.58
CA ILE A 3 3.49 -1.87 45.43
C ILE A 3 3.20 -3.23 44.78
N LEU A 4 2.38 -3.39 43.73
CA LEU A 4 2.82 -3.11 42.37
C LEU A 4 1.69 -3.01 41.31
N ASN A 5 0.42 -3.32 41.61
CA ASN A 5 -0.53 -3.66 40.52
C ASN A 5 -1.79 -2.79 40.39
N MET A 6 -1.97 -1.74 41.18
CA MET A 6 -3.16 -0.87 41.07
C MET A 6 -3.05 0.21 39.98
N PHE A 7 -1.86 0.43 39.42
CA PHE A 7 -1.60 1.41 38.35
C PHE A 7 -1.39 0.78 36.97
N LYS A 8 -2.04 -0.35 36.66
CA LYS A 8 -2.21 -0.73 35.26
C LYS A 8 -3.22 0.23 34.63
N ARG A 9 -2.72 1.38 34.17
CA ARG A 9 -3.35 2.16 33.10
C ARG A 9 -3.57 1.19 31.94
N THR A 10 -4.80 0.77 31.71
CA THR A 10 -5.25 0.32 30.40
C THR A 10 -5.09 1.51 29.47
N LYS A 11 -3.92 1.61 28.81
CA LYS A 11 -3.74 2.53 27.71
C LYS A 11 -4.46 1.99 26.48
N ALA A 12 -5.79 2.04 26.49
CA ALA A 12 -6.49 2.45 25.29
C ALA A 12 -6.26 3.96 25.20
N GLN A 13 -5.06 4.33 24.73
CA GLN A 13 -4.75 5.72 24.45
C GLN A 13 -5.57 6.07 23.21
N GLU A 14 -6.84 6.40 23.39
CA GLU A 14 -7.65 7.07 22.39
C GLU A 14 -7.06 8.46 22.23
N LYS A 15 -6.07 8.52 21.34
CA LYS A 15 -5.14 9.64 21.26
C LYS A 15 -5.96 10.90 20.92
N PRO A 16 -5.76 12.02 21.65
CA PRO A 16 -6.57 13.25 21.57
C PRO A 16 -6.62 13.86 20.16
N TYR A 17 -5.75 13.42 19.25
CA TYR A 17 -5.83 13.75 17.83
C TYR A 17 -7.15 13.32 17.18
N ARG A 18 -7.84 12.26 17.64
CA ARG A 18 -9.09 11.80 17.01
C ARG A 18 -10.19 12.83 17.23
N ALA A 19 -10.32 13.30 18.47
CA ALA A 19 -11.25 14.37 18.84
C ALA A 19 -10.90 15.69 18.12
N LEU A 20 -9.60 16.03 18.04
CA LEU A 20 -9.15 17.22 17.33
C LEU A 20 -9.43 17.17 15.81
N MET A 21 -9.21 16.01 15.16
CA MET A 21 -9.46 15.80 13.72
C MET A 21 -10.94 15.72 13.37
N ALA A 22 -11.77 15.20 14.28
CA ALA A 22 -13.23 15.18 14.13
C ALA A 22 -13.83 16.60 14.18
N LEU A 23 -13.31 17.47 15.05
CA LEU A 23 -13.67 18.90 15.08
C LEU A 23 -13.31 19.63 13.77
N TRP A 24 -12.26 19.18 13.07
CA TRP A 24 -11.75 19.82 11.85
C TRP A 24 -12.33 19.18 10.57
N GLY A 25 -13.33 18.30 10.71
CA GLY A 25 -14.14 17.76 9.61
C GLY A 25 -13.42 16.78 8.68
N ARG A 26 -12.22 16.31 9.04
CA ARG A 26 -11.41 15.37 8.24
C ARG A 26 -10.89 14.23 9.10
N SER A 27 -11.80 13.46 9.66
CA SER A 27 -11.43 12.24 10.37
C SER A 27 -10.88 11.20 9.39
N PRO A 28 -9.71 10.59 9.68
CA PRO A 28 -9.23 9.45 8.90
C PRO A 28 -10.20 8.29 9.01
N ILE A 29 -10.58 7.72 7.87
CA ILE A 29 -11.39 6.51 7.78
C ILE A 29 -10.45 5.32 7.95
N TRP A 30 -10.57 4.62 9.08
CA TRP A 30 -9.83 3.40 9.34
C TRP A 30 -10.68 2.19 8.96
N THR A 31 -10.08 1.24 8.26
CA THR A 31 -10.71 -0.06 8.02
C THR A 31 -10.86 -0.82 9.34
N GLU A 32 -12.00 -1.48 9.55
CA GLU A 32 -12.25 -2.29 10.74
C GLU A 32 -11.39 -3.57 10.77
N ILE A 33 -10.96 -4.04 9.59
CA ILE A 33 -10.12 -5.22 9.43
C ILE A 33 -8.70 -4.92 9.92
N GLU A 34 -8.18 -5.79 10.80
CA GLU A 34 -6.80 -5.72 11.29
C GLU A 34 -5.79 -6.21 10.22
N ILE A 35 -5.59 -5.42 9.16
CA ILE A 35 -4.70 -5.76 8.02
C ILE A 35 -3.29 -6.11 8.50
N LYS A 36 -2.79 -5.44 9.54
CA LYS A 36 -1.47 -5.71 10.11
C LYS A 36 -1.38 -7.15 10.64
N LYS A 37 -2.39 -7.59 11.39
CA LYS A 37 -2.45 -8.94 11.94
C LYS A 37 -2.55 -9.97 10.82
N LEU A 38 -3.35 -9.70 9.80
CA LEU A 38 -3.45 -10.56 8.61
C LEU A 38 -2.11 -10.71 7.88
N ALA A 39 -1.33 -9.63 7.76
CA ALA A 39 0.00 -9.70 7.15
C ALA A 39 1.01 -10.48 8.01
N GLU A 40 0.93 -10.36 9.34
CA GLU A 40 1.80 -11.09 10.27
C GLU A 40 1.45 -12.58 10.31
N GLU A 41 0.20 -12.94 10.55
CA GLU A 41 -0.23 -14.34 10.66
C GLU A 41 -0.28 -15.04 9.30
N GLY A 42 -0.72 -14.35 8.25
CA GLY A 42 -0.81 -14.89 6.89
C GLY A 42 0.55 -14.88 6.19
N PHE A 43 1.04 -13.71 5.80
CA PHE A 43 2.20 -13.63 4.91
C PHE A 43 3.53 -14.00 5.59
N LYS A 44 3.75 -13.58 6.85
CA LYS A 44 5.02 -13.90 7.54
C LYS A 44 5.05 -15.32 8.10
N ASN A 45 3.94 -15.78 8.68
CA ASN A 45 3.92 -17.03 9.45
C ASN A 45 3.33 -18.23 8.69
N CYS A 46 2.62 -18.04 7.57
CA CYS A 46 2.08 -19.15 6.77
C CYS A 46 2.82 -19.30 5.42
N MET A 47 3.49 -20.44 5.23
CA MET A 47 4.28 -20.72 4.04
C MET A 47 3.45 -20.72 2.75
N THR A 48 2.24 -21.26 2.78
CA THR A 48 1.35 -21.31 1.60
C THR A 48 0.97 -19.91 1.13
N VAL A 49 0.56 -19.04 2.06
CA VAL A 49 0.19 -17.66 1.74
C VAL A 49 1.40 -16.89 1.22
N PHE A 50 2.56 -17.04 1.86
CA PHE A 50 3.81 -16.47 1.38
C PHE A 50 4.12 -16.89 -0.07
N ALA A 51 4.00 -18.17 -0.39
CA ALA A 51 4.27 -18.69 -1.72
C ALA A 51 3.29 -18.14 -2.77
N CYS A 52 1.98 -18.14 -2.48
CA CYS A 52 0.96 -17.61 -3.39
C CYS A 52 1.18 -16.12 -3.68
N VAL A 53 1.37 -15.31 -2.64
CA VAL A 53 1.59 -13.86 -2.81
C VAL A 53 2.90 -13.62 -3.55
N SER A 54 3.99 -14.30 -3.18
CA SER A 54 5.29 -14.13 -3.85
C SER A 54 5.25 -14.49 -5.33
N LEU A 55 4.55 -15.59 -5.68
CA LEU A 55 4.39 -16.03 -7.07
C LEU A 55 3.63 -14.98 -7.88
N LEU A 56 2.51 -14.49 -7.35
CA LEU A 56 1.69 -13.47 -8.02
C LEU A 56 2.44 -12.14 -8.16
N SER A 57 3.11 -11.69 -7.10
CA SER A 57 3.87 -10.43 -7.13
C SER A 57 5.01 -10.48 -8.14
N LYS A 58 5.79 -11.56 -8.17
CA LYS A 58 6.87 -11.73 -9.16
C LYS A 58 6.34 -11.87 -10.58
N GLY A 59 5.24 -12.62 -10.76
CA GLY A 59 4.58 -12.77 -12.05
C GLY A 59 4.10 -11.43 -12.59
N ALA A 60 3.43 -10.63 -11.77
CA ALA A 60 2.96 -9.30 -12.16
C ALA A 60 4.11 -8.31 -12.43
N ALA A 61 5.19 -8.37 -11.65
CA ALA A 61 6.36 -7.51 -11.84
C ALA A 61 7.12 -7.78 -13.15
N GLY A 62 7.04 -9.01 -13.67
CA GLY A 62 7.71 -9.39 -14.92
C GLY A 62 6.99 -8.96 -16.20
N ILE A 63 5.78 -8.39 -16.12
CA ILE A 63 4.99 -8.02 -17.30
C ILE A 63 5.48 -6.67 -17.84
N PRO A 64 5.94 -6.60 -19.11
CA PRO A 64 6.38 -5.34 -19.69
C PRO A 64 5.18 -4.41 -19.93
N TRP A 65 5.35 -3.15 -19.55
CA TRP A 65 4.34 -2.11 -19.76
C TRP A 65 4.50 -1.49 -21.15
N GLN A 66 3.37 -1.29 -21.84
CA GLN A 66 3.30 -0.62 -23.14
C GLN A 66 2.65 0.75 -22.97
N LEU A 67 3.24 1.78 -23.58
CA LEU A 67 2.74 3.15 -23.49
C LEU A 67 2.17 3.58 -24.83
N PHE A 68 0.94 4.09 -24.83
CA PHE A 68 0.27 4.57 -26.05
C PHE A 68 -0.10 6.03 -25.91
N LYS A 69 0.10 6.80 -26.99
CA LYS A 69 -0.40 8.16 -27.11
C LYS A 69 -1.85 8.14 -27.56
N LEU A 70 -2.70 8.86 -26.84
CA LEU A 70 -4.10 9.02 -27.22
C LEU A 70 -4.18 9.86 -28.51
N PRO A 71 -4.94 9.41 -29.51
CA PRO A 71 -5.13 10.15 -30.75
C PRO A 71 -5.95 11.42 -30.50
N VAL A 72 -5.62 12.51 -31.20
CA VAL A 72 -6.32 13.80 -31.10
C VAL A 72 -7.72 13.73 -31.72
N SER A 73 -7.93 12.83 -32.68
CA SER A 73 -9.21 12.60 -33.36
C SER A 73 -9.62 11.14 -33.25
N LYS A 74 -10.93 10.88 -33.23
CA LYS A 74 -11.51 9.52 -33.18
C LYS A 74 -11.09 8.63 -34.35
N THR A 75 -10.65 9.22 -35.46
CA THR A 75 -10.22 8.50 -36.67
C THR A 75 -8.73 8.18 -36.69
N ALA A 76 -7.93 8.80 -35.82
CA ALA A 76 -6.48 8.58 -35.79
C ALA A 76 -6.13 7.33 -34.97
N LYS A 77 -5.08 6.61 -35.40
CA LYS A 77 -4.59 5.40 -34.71
C LYS A 77 -3.85 5.77 -33.42
N LYS A 78 -3.91 4.88 -32.44
CA LYS A 78 -3.04 4.96 -31.26
C LYS A 78 -1.60 4.70 -31.70
N GLU A 79 -0.68 5.52 -31.21
CA GLU A 79 0.75 5.41 -31.47
C GLU A 79 1.42 4.81 -30.22
N GLU A 80 2.13 3.69 -30.38
CA GLU A 80 2.93 3.11 -29.29
C GLU A 80 4.24 3.88 -29.15
N MET A 81 4.57 4.24 -27.91
CA MET A 81 5.77 4.98 -27.56
C MET A 81 6.75 4.03 -26.87
N PHE A 82 7.89 3.75 -27.53
CA PHE A 82 8.93 2.88 -27.00
C PHE A 82 9.93 3.60 -26.08
N GLN A 83 10.12 4.91 -26.27
CA GLN A 83 11.03 5.73 -25.48
C GLN A 83 10.26 6.91 -24.89
N HIS A 84 10.10 6.93 -23.56
CA HIS A 84 9.41 8.01 -22.87
C HIS A 84 9.84 8.07 -21.39
N PRO A 85 10.01 9.27 -20.80
CA PRO A 85 10.42 9.40 -19.40
C PRO A 85 9.53 8.67 -18.38
N LEU A 86 8.24 8.49 -18.70
CA LEU A 86 7.32 7.71 -17.86
C LEU A 86 7.69 6.22 -17.81
N LEU A 87 8.13 5.63 -18.93
CA LEU A 87 8.59 4.24 -18.96
C LEU A 87 9.85 4.10 -18.10
N ASP A 88 10.77 5.06 -18.20
CA ASP A 88 11.99 5.08 -17.38
C ASP A 88 11.67 5.15 -15.89
N ARG A 89 10.69 5.98 -15.51
CA ARG A 89 10.24 6.13 -14.12
C ARG A 89 9.46 4.91 -13.61
N ILE A 90 8.68 4.24 -14.46
CA ILE A 90 8.01 2.99 -14.09
C ILE A 90 9.05 1.89 -13.84
N HIS A 91 10.10 1.84 -14.67
CA HIS A 91 11.18 0.88 -14.51
C HIS A 91 12.04 1.14 -13.27
N ARG A 92 12.36 2.41 -12.99
CA ARG A 92 13.13 2.82 -11.80
C ARG A 92 12.43 3.99 -11.08
N PRO A 93 11.44 3.71 -10.21
CA PRO A 93 10.63 4.74 -9.56
C PRO A 93 11.43 5.59 -8.58
N ASN A 94 12.47 5.02 -7.97
CA ASN A 94 13.35 5.74 -7.07
C ASN A 94 14.78 5.19 -7.13
N PRO A 95 15.79 5.87 -6.55
CA PRO A 95 17.19 5.44 -6.65
C PRO A 95 17.52 4.12 -5.96
N MET A 96 16.70 3.67 -5.00
CA MET A 96 16.94 2.48 -4.18
C MET A 96 16.16 1.25 -4.67
N CYS A 97 15.15 1.45 -5.51
CA CYS A 97 14.28 0.41 -6.05
C CYS A 97 14.38 0.45 -7.58
N GLY A 98 15.03 -0.59 -8.12
CA GLY A 98 15.17 -0.88 -9.54
C GLY A 98 15.78 -2.25 -9.69
#